data_AF-A0A2K9HFI4-F1
#
_entry.id   AF-A0A2K9HFI4-F1
#
_cell.length_a   1.000
_cell.length_b   1.000
_cell.length_c   1.000
_cell.angle_alpha   90.00
_cell.angle_beta   90.00
_cell.angle_gamma   90.00
#
_symmetry.space_group_name_H-M   'P 1'
#
loop_
_entity.id
_entity.type
_entity.pdbx_description
1 polymer ?
#
loop_
_entity_poly.entity_id
_entity_poly.type
_entity_poly.pdbx_seq_one_letter_code
_entity_poly.pdbx_strand_id
1 'polypeptide(L)'
;MTKMEPSETLMQAIHTASQDEKVRSNSELMAILVKSAKQLKSTNNYHQVAADLNKSLQFWGMGHTDGPAAIDTLYQATINDTHGRAYQKLPTGLN
;
A
#
# COMPACT_ATOMS: atom_id res chain seq x y z
N MET A 1 -3.53 -1.34 24.07
CA MET A 1 -2.73 -1.34 22.83
C MET A 1 -3.26 -0.22 21.97
N THR A 2 -2.52 0.87 21.83
CA THR A 2 -2.87 1.97 20.92
C THR A 2 -2.89 1.42 19.50
N LYS A 3 -4.05 1.47 18.86
CA LYS A 3 -4.23 1.10 17.45
C LYS A 3 -3.40 2.10 16.63
N MET A 4 -2.44 1.64 15.84
CA MET A 4 -1.67 2.52 14.95
C MET A 4 -2.61 3.21 13.98
N GLU A 5 -2.31 4.46 13.65
CA GLU A 5 -3.06 5.17 12.61
C GLU A 5 -2.87 4.47 11.26
N PRO A 6 -3.88 4.49 10.36
CA PRO A 6 -3.76 3.83 9.07
C PRO A 6 -2.58 4.30 8.23
N SER A 7 -2.24 5.59 8.29
CA SER A 7 -1.07 6.17 7.61
C SER A 7 0.26 5.60 8.15
N GLU A 8 0.36 5.38 9.46
CA GLU A 8 1.52 4.78 10.11
C GLU A 8 1.63 3.30 9.77
N THR A 9 0.50 2.60 9.71
CA THR A 9 0.42 1.19 9.29
C THR A 9 0.92 1.02 7.86
N LEU A 10 0.48 1.89 6.94
CA LEU A 10 0.93 1.86 5.55
C LEU A 10 2.42 2.26 5.42
N MET A 11 2.88 3.27 6.19
CA MET A 11 4.29 3.64 6.22
C MET A 11 5.17 2.48 6.70
N GLN A 12 4.72 1.76 7.73
CA GLN A 12 5.42 0.58 8.25
C GLN A 12 5.44 -0.56 7.22
N ALA A 13 4.33 -0.80 6.51
CA ALA A 13 4.28 -1.81 5.46
C ALA A 13 5.27 -1.47 4.31
N ILE A 14 5.33 -0.21 3.89
CA ILE A 14 6.30 0.27 2.90
C ILE A 14 7.73 0.09 3.42
N HIS A 15 7.99 0.44 4.68
CA HIS A 15 9.30 0.28 5.28
C HIS A 15 9.73 -1.19 5.29
N THR A 16 8.87 -2.09 5.78
CA THR A 16 9.13 -3.54 5.80
C THR A 16 9.42 -4.08 4.40
N ALA A 17 8.60 -3.72 3.40
CA ALA A 17 8.85 -4.14 2.02
C ALA A 17 10.19 -3.62 1.49
N SER A 18 10.57 -2.39 1.82
CA SER A 18 11.86 -1.81 1.42
C SER A 18 13.09 -2.44 2.09
N GLN A 19 12.91 -3.26 3.13
CA GLN A 19 14.03 -3.98 3.76
C GLN A 19 14.35 -5.30 3.05
N ASP A 20 13.42 -5.84 2.25
CA ASP A 20 13.62 -7.07 1.50
C ASP A 20 14.71 -6.90 0.44
N GLU A 21 15.65 -7.85 0.36
CA GLU A 21 16.82 -7.77 -0.51
C GLU A 21 16.44 -7.73 -2.00
N LYS A 22 15.41 -8.49 -2.39
CA LYS A 22 14.95 -8.54 -3.79
C LYS A 22 14.23 -7.25 -4.17
N VAL A 23 13.48 -6.65 -3.23
CA VAL A 23 12.89 -5.32 -3.41
C VAL A 23 13.98 -4.26 -3.52
N ARG A 24 14.97 -4.27 -2.62
CA ARG A 24 16.09 -3.29 -2.63
C ARG A 24 16.93 -3.36 -3.90
N SER A 25 17.09 -4.56 -4.45
CA SER A 25 17.81 -4.79 -5.71
C SER A 25 17.00 -4.40 -6.94
N ASN A 26 15.70 -4.13 -6.79
CA ASN A 26 14.82 -3.68 -7.86
C ASN A 26 14.60 -2.15 -7.77
N SER A 27 15.26 -1.42 -8.65
CA SER A 27 15.22 0.05 -8.66
C SER A 27 13.82 0.62 -8.93
N GLU A 28 13.01 -0.03 -9.76
CA GLU A 28 11.64 0.39 -10.06
C GLU A 28 10.74 0.26 -8.83
N LEU A 29 10.78 -0.89 -8.15
CA LEU A 29 10.04 -1.11 -6.91
C LEU A 29 10.47 -0.10 -5.84
N MET A 30 11.78 0.08 -5.63
CA MET A 30 12.27 1.08 -4.68
C MET A 30 11.80 2.49 -5.01
N ALA A 31 11.73 2.87 -6.30
CA ALA A 31 11.21 4.17 -6.70
C ALA A 31 9.71 4.33 -6.37
N ILE A 32 8.91 3.28 -6.60
CA ILE A 32 7.49 3.26 -6.20
C ILE A 32 7.36 3.44 -4.70
N LEU A 33 8.08 2.65 -3.90
CA LEU A 33 8.02 2.70 -2.43
C LEU A 33 8.44 4.05 -1.87
N VAL A 34 9.56 4.62 -2.35
CA VAL A 34 10.05 5.92 -1.92
C VAL A 34 9.06 7.03 -2.28
N LYS A 35 8.44 6.97 -3.47
CA LYS A 35 7.43 7.95 -3.89
C LYS A 35 6.23 7.93 -2.95
N SER A 36 5.68 6.74 -2.65
CA SER A 36 4.53 6.60 -1.74
C SER A 36 4.88 7.01 -0.31
N ALA A 37 6.06 6.66 0.19
CA ALA A 37 6.52 7.11 1.51
C ALA A 37 6.63 8.64 1.60
N LYS A 38 7.16 9.29 0.55
CA LYS A 38 7.20 10.76 0.48
C LYS A 38 5.80 11.36 0.47
N GLN A 39 4.90 10.81 -0.35
CA GLN A 39 3.51 11.27 -0.41
C GLN A 39 2.80 11.16 0.94
N LEU A 40 2.95 10.04 1.65
CA LEU A 40 2.37 9.85 2.99
C LEU A 40 2.85 10.89 4.00
N LYS A 41 4.10 11.35 3.90
CA LYS A 41 4.63 12.41 4.77
C LYS A 41 4.11 13.80 4.40
N SER A 42 3.80 14.01 3.12
CA SER A 42 3.41 15.32 2.58
C SER A 42 1.90 15.55 2.53
N THR A 43 1.07 14.51 2.68
CA THR A 43 -0.38 14.62 2.61
C THR A 43 -1.06 13.95 3.79
N ASN A 44 -2.20 14.50 4.21
CA ASN A 44 -3.11 13.84 5.16
C ASN A 44 -4.04 12.82 4.47
N ASN A 45 -3.97 12.67 3.15
CA ASN A 45 -4.83 11.78 2.38
C ASN A 45 -4.19 10.40 2.15
N TYR A 46 -4.01 9.63 3.22
CA TYR A 46 -3.38 8.31 3.14
C TYR A 46 -4.14 7.34 2.21
N HIS A 47 -5.48 7.42 2.14
CA HIS A 47 -6.28 6.58 1.26
C HIS A 47 -5.93 6.76 -0.22
N GLN A 48 -5.70 8.01 -0.64
CA GLN A 48 -5.26 8.27 -2.00
C GLN A 48 -3.88 7.69 -2.25
N VAL A 49 -2.96 7.83 -1.31
CA VAL A 49 -1.61 7.26 -1.43
C VAL A 49 -1.66 5.72 -1.47
N ALA A 50 -2.52 5.09 -0.67
CA ALA A 50 -2.75 3.65 -0.69
C ALA A 50 -3.28 3.19 -2.06
N ALA A 51 -4.27 3.90 -2.62
CA ALA A 51 -4.84 3.58 -3.93
C ALA A 51 -3.82 3.77 -5.07
N ASP A 52 -3.01 4.82 -5.03
CA ASP A 52 -1.97 5.10 -6.02
C ASP A 52 -0.82 4.09 -5.94
N LEU A 53 -0.42 3.69 -4.72
CA LEU A 53 0.55 2.62 -4.48
C LEU A 53 0.01 1.28 -5.02
N ASN A 54 -1.22 0.92 -4.69
CA ASN A 54 -1.88 -0.30 -5.18
C ASN A 54 -1.83 -0.38 -6.71
N LYS A 55 -2.24 0.70 -7.40
CA LYS A 55 -2.20 0.75 -8.87
C LYS A 55 -0.79 0.62 -9.43
N SER A 56 0.18 1.27 -8.80
CA SER A 56 1.58 1.21 -9.23
C SER A 56 2.14 -0.21 -9.10
N LEU A 57 1.81 -0.92 -8.02
CA LEU A 57 2.20 -2.33 -7.81
C LEU A 57 1.50 -3.27 -8.78
N GLN A 58 0.21 -3.06 -9.08
CA GLN A 58 -0.49 -3.85 -10.11
C GLN A 58 0.16 -3.69 -11.48
N PHE A 59 0.43 -2.45 -11.87
CA PHE A 59 1.07 -2.17 -13.16
C PHE A 59 2.46 -2.80 -13.25
N TRP A 60 3.26 -2.68 -12.19
CA TRP A 60 4.57 -3.32 -12.13
C TRP A 60 4.45 -4.86 -12.23
N GLY A 61 3.51 -5.45 -11.49
CA GLY A 61 3.28 -6.91 -11.49
C GLY A 61 2.80 -7.46 -12.84
N MET A 62 2.11 -6.66 -13.68
CA MET A 62 1.75 -7.07 -15.04
C MET A 62 2.98 -7.32 -15.93
N GLY A 63 4.11 -6.65 -15.66
CA GLY A 63 5.35 -6.81 -16.40
C GLY A 63 6.34 -7.81 -15.78
N HIS A 64 6.04 -8.35 -14.59
CA HIS A 64 6.98 -9.14 -13.79
C HIS A 64 6.30 -10.38 -13.21
N THR A 65 6.53 -11.54 -13.82
CA THR A 65 5.91 -12.82 -13.43
C THR A 65 6.44 -13.40 -12.11
N ASP A 66 7.65 -13.05 -11.69
CA ASP A 66 8.31 -13.57 -10.48
C ASP A 66 8.75 -12.44 -9.53
N GLY A 67 7.77 -11.76 -8.93
CA GLY A 67 8.01 -10.65 -8.01
C GLY A 67 8.46 -11.07 -6.59
N PRO A 68 9.05 -10.16 -5.80
CA PRO A 68 9.36 -10.43 -4.40
C PRO A 68 8.08 -10.64 -3.57
N ALA A 69 8.02 -11.69 -2.75
CA ALA A 69 6.88 -11.97 -1.86
C ALA A 69 6.55 -10.81 -0.88
N ALA A 70 7.54 -9.98 -0.56
CA ALA A 70 7.35 -8.77 0.25
C ALA A 70 6.39 -7.76 -0.42
N ILE A 71 6.33 -7.75 -1.76
CA ILE A 71 5.41 -6.90 -2.53
C ILE A 71 3.97 -7.42 -2.43
N ASP A 72 3.75 -8.74 -2.39
CA ASP A 72 2.40 -9.31 -2.21
C ASP A 72 1.80 -8.89 -0.86
N THR A 73 2.63 -8.90 0.18
CA THR A 73 2.21 -8.47 1.52
C THR A 73 1.86 -6.98 1.54
N LEU A 74 2.67 -6.14 0.90
CA LEU A 74 2.39 -4.72 0.77
C LEU A 74 1.13 -4.46 -0.06
N TYR A 75 0.94 -5.20 -1.15
CA TYR A 75 -0.22 -5.13 -2.00
C TYR A 75 -1.51 -5.42 -1.21
N GLN A 76 -1.54 -6.49 -0.41
CA GLN A 76 -2.67 -6.79 0.47
C GLN A 76 -2.94 -5.68 1.51
N ALA A 77 -1.89 -5.05 2.06
CA ALA A 77 -2.07 -3.92 2.96
C ALA A 77 -2.79 -2.73 2.28
N THR A 78 -2.48 -2.46 1.01
CA THR A 78 -3.17 -1.40 0.24
C THR A 78 -4.63 -1.73 -0.09
N ILE A 79 -5.00 -3.01 -0.20
CA ILE A 79 -6.39 -3.46 -0.41
C ILE A 79 -7.21 -3.28 0.87
N ASN A 80 -6.68 -3.70 2.02
CA ASN A 80 -7.37 -3.57 3.31
C ASN A 80 -7.69 -2.10 3.63
N ASP A 81 -6.78 -1.19 3.31
CA ASP A 81 -6.97 0.26 3.52
C ASP A 81 -7.91 0.93 2.50
N THR A 82 -8.08 0.34 1.31
CA THR A 82 -9.03 0.85 0.29
C THR A 82 -10.44 0.28 0.49
N HIS A 83 -10.57 -0.95 1.01
CA HIS A 83 -11.84 -1.60 1.32
C HIS A 83 -12.54 -1.04 2.57
N GLY A 84 -11.84 -0.32 3.45
CA GLY A 84 -12.46 0.40 4.57
C GLY A 84 -13.59 1.36 4.14
N ARG A 85 -13.62 1.80 2.87
CA ARG A 85 -14.73 2.58 2.28
C ARG A 85 -15.84 1.74 1.66
N ALA A 86 -15.56 0.54 1.16
CA ALA A 86 -16.57 -0.34 0.57
C ALA A 86 -17.57 -0.84 1.64
N TYR A 87 -17.10 -1.04 2.87
CA TYR A 87 -17.95 -1.41 4.02
C TYR A 87 -18.70 -0.23 4.65
N GLN A 88 -18.41 1.03 4.28
CA GLN A 88 -19.19 2.19 4.72
C GLN A 88 -20.41 2.48 3.82
N LYS A 89 -20.61 1.72 2.74
CA LYS A 89 -21.84 1.73 1.95
C LYS A 89 -22.60 0.41 2.09
N LEU A 90 -22.84 -0.03 3.31
CA LEU A 90 -24.06 -0.81 3.53
C LEU A 90 -25.22 0.19 3.51
N PRO A 91 -26.22 0.06 2.63
CA PRO A 91 -27.43 0.85 2.74
C PRO A 91 -28.02 0.58 4.14
N THR A 92 -28.14 1.62 4.96
CA THR A 92 -29.05 1.61 6.11
C THR A 92 -30.45 1.53 5.55
N GLY A 93 -30.87 0.31 5.26
CA GLY A 93 -32.14 0.00 4.64
C GLY A 93 -32.42 -1.45 4.90
N LEU A 94 -32.95 -1.73 6.08
CA LEU A 94 -34.07 -2.64 6.29
C LEU A 94 -34.69 -2.26 7.64
N ASN A 95 -35.89 -1.71 7.54
CA ASN A 95 -36.83 -1.44 8.62
C ASN A 95 -37.22 -2.73 9.36
#